data_AF-A3JHV1-F1
#
_entry.id   AF-A3JHV1-F1
#
_cell.length_a   1.000
_cell.length_b   1.000
_cell.length_c   1.000
_cell.angle_alpha   90.00
_cell.angle_beta   90.00
_cell.angle_gamma   90.00
#
_symmetry.space_group_name_H-M   'P 1'
#
loop_
_entity.id
_entity.type
_entity.pdbx_description
1 polymer ?
#
loop_
_entity_poly.entity_id
_entity_poly.type
_entity_poly.pdbx_seq_one_letter_code
_entity_poly.pdbx_strand_id
1 'polypeptide(L)'
;MISKETPLSGIFSVENAGHSWEALQQAVDRIVEIIKADPNKDRVDKIITRWIKRHLQRVAPKARLDLDRLSSLMEDRDMLAENLENLVKKERLEGHQEGHQEGQCEARKETARNLVNRTEMNDQMIAEIAGLTVDEVSQLRSEIKH
;
A
#
# COMPACT_ATOMS: atom_id res chain seq x y z
N MET A 1 5.10 27.13 -19.74
CA MET A 1 4.02 26.41 -20.43
C MET A 1 2.84 26.36 -19.49
N ILE A 2 1.71 26.97 -19.85
CA ILE A 2 0.47 26.85 -19.06
C ILE A 2 -0.07 25.46 -19.36
N SER A 3 0.11 24.51 -18.43
CA SER A 3 -0.55 23.21 -18.52
C SER A 3 -2.05 23.48 -18.56
N LYS A 4 -2.70 23.22 -19.69
CA LYS A 4 -4.16 23.29 -19.75
C LYS A 4 -4.68 22.22 -18.79
N GLU A 5 -5.32 22.65 -17.72
CA GLU A 5 -6.04 21.77 -16.81
C GLU A 5 -7.15 21.09 -17.63
N THR A 6 -6.90 19.84 -17.99
CA THR A 6 -7.78 19.03 -18.83
C THR A 6 -8.16 17.76 -18.08
N PRO A 7 -9.30 17.13 -18.40
CA PRO A 7 -9.69 15.87 -17.77
C PRO A 7 -8.59 14.80 -17.84
N LEU A 8 -7.83 14.75 -18.94
CA LEU A 8 -6.69 13.85 -19.11
C LEU A 8 -5.55 14.13 -18.13
N SER A 9 -5.20 15.41 -17.93
CA SER A 9 -4.19 15.81 -16.93
C SER A 9 -4.62 15.47 -15.51
N GLY A 10 -5.92 15.57 -15.22
CA GLY A 10 -6.50 15.16 -13.96
C GLY A 10 -6.36 13.66 -13.72
N ILE A 11 -6.76 12.83 -14.71
CA ILE A 11 -6.61 11.37 -14.67
C ILE A 11 -5.15 10.98 -14.39
N PHE A 12 -4.20 11.55 -15.14
CA PHE A 12 -2.78 11.25 -14.97
C PHE A 12 -2.26 11.65 -13.59
N SER A 13 -2.81 12.71 -12.99
CA SER A 13 -2.46 13.10 -11.62
C SER A 13 -2.91 12.05 -10.62
N VAL A 14 -4.11 11.48 -10.76
CA VAL A 14 -4.61 10.41 -9.87
C VAL A 14 -3.79 9.14 -10.00
N GLU A 15 -3.40 8.75 -11.22
CA GLU A 15 -2.56 7.55 -11.43
C GLU A 15 -1.19 7.65 -10.74
N ASN A 16 -0.61 8.86 -10.65
CA ASN A 16 0.71 9.07 -10.04
C ASN A 16 0.65 9.45 -8.56
N ALA A 17 -0.54 9.65 -8.00
CA ALA A 17 -0.73 10.12 -6.64
C ALA A 17 -0.70 9.02 -5.57
N GLY A 18 -0.48 7.75 -5.94
CA GLY A 18 -0.51 6.60 -5.02
C GLY A 18 0.57 6.55 -3.94
N HIS A 19 1.43 7.57 -3.83
CA HIS A 19 2.53 7.62 -2.86
C HIS A 19 2.14 8.24 -1.52
N SER A 20 1.06 9.03 -1.45
CA SER A 20 0.51 9.51 -0.19
C SER A 20 -0.98 9.83 -0.29
N TRP A 21 -1.64 9.83 0.87
CA TRP A 21 -3.04 10.23 1.01
C TRP A 21 -3.26 11.66 0.50
N GLU A 22 -2.42 12.60 0.92
CA GLU A 22 -2.54 14.02 0.58
C GLU A 22 -2.38 14.25 -0.93
N ALA A 23 -1.46 13.52 -1.57
CA ALA A 23 -1.28 13.60 -3.01
C ALA A 23 -2.51 13.10 -3.76
N LEU A 24 -3.13 12.00 -3.30
CA LEU A 24 -4.31 11.42 -3.91
C LEU A 24 -5.53 12.34 -3.74
N GLN A 25 -5.71 12.91 -2.56
CA GLN A 25 -6.78 13.88 -2.29
C GLN A 25 -6.62 15.13 -3.18
N GLN A 26 -5.40 15.70 -3.28
CA GLN A 26 -5.13 16.83 -4.16
C GLN A 26 -5.40 16.51 -5.63
N ALA A 27 -5.08 15.29 -6.07
CA ALA A 27 -5.36 14.86 -7.45
C ALA A 27 -6.87 14.75 -7.73
N VAL A 28 -7.64 14.21 -6.77
CA VAL A 28 -9.10 14.14 -6.85
C VAL A 28 -9.72 15.54 -6.82
N ASP A 29 -9.28 16.43 -5.93
CA ASP A 29 -9.75 17.82 -5.87
C ASP A 29 -9.52 18.55 -7.20
N ARG A 30 -8.33 18.40 -7.79
CA ARG A 30 -8.02 18.97 -9.11
C ARG A 30 -8.94 18.43 -10.21
N ILE A 31 -9.22 17.13 -10.22
CA ILE A 31 -10.19 16.55 -11.16
C ILE A 31 -11.56 17.19 -11.00
N VAL A 32 -12.03 17.36 -9.76
CA VAL A 32 -13.33 17.97 -9.49
C VAL A 32 -13.39 19.41 -10.00
N GLU A 33 -12.34 20.21 -9.80
CA GLU A 33 -12.28 21.57 -10.36
C GLU A 33 -12.24 21.58 -11.90
N ILE A 34 -11.51 20.66 -12.53
CA ILE A 34 -11.51 20.47 -13.99
C ILE A 34 -12.92 20.15 -14.49
N ILE A 35 -13.65 19.24 -13.81
CA ILE A 35 -15.02 18.87 -14.18
C ILE A 35 -15.94 20.09 -14.06
N LYS A 36 -15.86 20.84 -12.95
CA LYS A 36 -16.70 22.03 -12.71
C LYS A 36 -16.54 23.09 -13.79
N ALA A 37 -15.32 23.25 -14.31
CA ALA A 37 -15.00 24.22 -15.35
C ALA A 37 -15.38 23.75 -16.78
N ASP A 38 -15.73 22.48 -16.96
CA ASP A 38 -16.05 21.92 -18.28
C ASP A 38 -17.49 22.25 -18.72
N PRO A 39 -17.71 22.77 -19.95
CA PRO A 39 -19.05 23.02 -20.49
C PRO A 39 -19.95 21.77 -20.53
N ASN A 40 -19.36 20.57 -20.59
CA ASN A 40 -20.02 19.28 -20.57
C ASN A 40 -19.81 18.52 -19.24
N LYS A 41 -19.69 19.26 -18.11
CA LYS A 41 -19.41 18.71 -16.77
C LYS A 41 -20.14 17.41 -16.43
N ASP A 42 -21.42 17.27 -16.72
CA ASP A 42 -22.20 16.06 -16.40
C ASP A 42 -21.74 14.83 -17.19
N ARG A 43 -21.31 15.03 -18.44
CA ARG A 43 -20.76 13.95 -19.27
C ARG A 43 -19.35 13.59 -18.82
N VAL A 44 -18.53 14.58 -18.53
CA VAL A 44 -17.15 14.37 -18.07
C VAL A 44 -17.16 13.67 -16.72
N ASP A 45 -17.96 14.14 -15.75
CA ASP A 45 -18.12 13.52 -14.44
C ASP A 45 -18.47 12.04 -14.54
N LYS A 46 -19.46 11.67 -15.37
CA LYS A 46 -19.83 10.26 -15.59
C LYS A 46 -18.68 9.40 -16.13
N ILE A 47 -17.86 9.96 -17.02
CA ILE A 47 -16.71 9.24 -17.58
C ILE A 47 -15.62 9.06 -16.52
N ILE A 48 -15.27 10.13 -15.80
CA ILE A 48 -14.21 10.10 -14.80
C ILE A 48 -14.63 9.24 -13.60
N THR A 49 -15.89 9.35 -13.14
CA THR A 49 -16.44 8.52 -12.06
C THR A 49 -16.31 7.04 -12.39
N ARG A 50 -16.72 6.62 -13.60
CA ARG A 50 -16.56 5.23 -14.06
C ARG A 50 -15.11 4.80 -14.14
N TRP A 51 -14.23 5.68 -14.61
CA TRP A 51 -12.81 5.41 -14.69
C TRP A 51 -12.20 5.23 -13.30
N ILE A 52 -12.49 6.11 -12.33
CA ILE A 52 -12.00 6.02 -10.95
C ILE A 52 -12.47 4.72 -10.29
N LYS A 53 -13.76 4.36 -10.41
CA LYS A 53 -14.26 3.07 -9.90
C LYS A 53 -13.43 1.91 -10.41
N ARG A 54 -13.22 1.85 -11.73
CA ARG A 54 -12.47 0.77 -12.39
C ARG A 54 -10.99 0.80 -12.02
N HIS A 55 -10.40 1.97 -11.87
CA HIS A 55 -9.01 2.11 -11.48
C HIS A 55 -8.81 1.57 -10.06
N LEU A 56 -9.59 2.06 -9.08
CA LEU A 56 -9.52 1.65 -7.69
C LEU A 56 -9.81 0.16 -7.49
N GLN A 57 -10.78 -0.40 -8.20
CA GLN A 57 -11.02 -1.86 -8.19
C GLN A 57 -9.82 -2.68 -8.67
N ARG A 58 -9.00 -2.14 -9.58
CA ARG A 58 -7.82 -2.82 -10.12
C ARG A 58 -6.61 -2.69 -9.21
N VAL A 59 -6.36 -1.49 -8.68
CA VAL A 59 -5.16 -1.22 -7.87
C VAL A 59 -5.33 -1.61 -6.41
N ALA A 60 -6.56 -1.58 -5.90
CA ALA A 60 -6.89 -1.89 -4.51
C ALA A 60 -8.01 -2.95 -4.40
N PRO A 61 -7.88 -4.14 -5.04
CA PRO A 61 -8.95 -5.14 -5.06
C PRO A 61 -9.27 -5.71 -3.67
N LYS A 62 -8.29 -5.69 -2.75
CA LYS A 62 -8.44 -6.16 -1.37
C LYS A 62 -9.01 -5.09 -0.42
N ALA A 63 -9.09 -3.83 -0.85
CA ALA A 63 -9.50 -2.70 -0.02
C ALA A 63 -10.99 -2.69 0.32
N ARG A 64 -11.83 -3.47 -0.39
CA ARG A 64 -13.30 -3.51 -0.22
C ARG A 64 -13.92 -2.11 -0.12
N LEU A 65 -13.47 -1.20 -0.98
CA LEU A 65 -14.02 0.14 -1.09
C LEU A 65 -15.50 0.05 -1.52
N ASP A 66 -16.40 0.76 -0.84
CA ASP A 66 -17.80 0.85 -1.23
C ASP A 66 -17.98 1.83 -2.41
N LEU A 67 -17.42 1.42 -3.56
CA LEU A 67 -17.45 2.20 -4.80
C LEU A 67 -18.82 2.14 -5.48
N ASP A 68 -19.74 1.30 -5.03
CA ASP A 68 -21.09 1.23 -5.58
C ASP A 68 -21.87 2.51 -5.27
N ARG A 69 -21.63 3.10 -4.09
CA ARG A 69 -22.21 4.39 -3.68
C ARG A 69 -21.66 5.60 -4.42
N LEU A 70 -20.46 5.52 -5.00
CA LEU A 70 -19.83 6.61 -5.76
C LEU A 70 -20.60 6.86 -7.07
N SER A 71 -21.61 7.70 -7.06
CA SER A 71 -22.47 7.96 -8.22
C SER A 71 -21.96 9.12 -9.08
N SER A 72 -21.32 10.10 -8.45
CA SER A 72 -20.79 11.33 -9.06
C SER A 72 -19.57 11.78 -8.27
N LEU A 73 -18.47 12.12 -8.93
CA LEU A 73 -17.29 12.62 -8.24
C LEU A 73 -17.50 14.02 -7.68
N MET A 74 -18.35 14.82 -8.31
CA MET A 74 -18.68 16.15 -7.80
C MET A 74 -19.50 16.08 -6.49
N GLU A 75 -20.31 15.05 -6.30
CA GLU A 75 -21.21 14.91 -5.14
C GLU A 75 -20.59 14.04 -4.04
N ASP A 76 -19.96 12.93 -4.42
CA ASP A 76 -19.48 11.92 -3.50
C ASP A 76 -17.99 12.06 -3.17
N ARG A 77 -17.39 13.22 -3.47
CA ARG A 77 -15.96 13.49 -3.26
C ARG A 77 -15.52 13.21 -1.83
N ASP A 78 -16.27 13.70 -0.86
CA ASP A 78 -15.88 13.62 0.56
C ASP A 78 -15.97 12.17 1.06
N MET A 79 -16.96 11.40 0.59
CA MET A 79 -17.07 9.96 0.85
C MET A 79 -15.92 9.18 0.20
N LEU A 80 -15.56 9.50 -1.04
CA LEU A 80 -14.39 8.91 -1.70
C LEU A 80 -13.10 9.24 -0.94
N ALA A 81 -12.97 10.47 -0.46
CA ALA A 81 -11.82 10.91 0.31
C ALA A 81 -11.68 10.10 1.61
N GLU A 82 -12.75 9.99 2.39
CA GLU A 82 -12.76 9.19 3.62
C GLU A 82 -12.40 7.71 3.37
N ASN A 83 -12.97 7.09 2.33
CA ASN A 83 -12.67 5.71 1.97
C ASN A 83 -11.19 5.49 1.64
N LEU A 84 -10.59 6.42 0.90
CA LEU A 84 -9.18 6.36 0.51
C LEU A 84 -8.24 6.65 1.69
N GLU A 85 -8.59 7.57 2.59
CA GLU A 85 -7.83 7.82 3.82
C GLU A 85 -7.79 6.56 4.70
N ASN A 86 -8.94 5.90 4.87
CA ASN A 86 -9.03 4.66 5.62
C ASN A 86 -8.21 3.52 5.00
N LEU A 87 -8.18 3.44 3.66
CA LEU A 87 -7.32 2.50 2.95
C LEU A 87 -5.84 2.73 3.25
N VAL A 88 -5.34 3.95 3.08
CA VAL A 88 -3.92 4.27 3.31
C VAL A 88 -3.53 4.00 4.78
N LYS A 89 -4.39 4.35 5.73
CA LYS A 89 -4.16 4.04 7.16
C LYS A 89 -4.05 2.53 7.40
N LYS A 90 -4.92 1.75 6.77
CA LYS A 90 -4.92 0.28 6.88
C LYS A 90 -3.65 -0.32 6.28
N GLU A 91 -3.28 0.06 5.05
CA GLU A 91 -2.07 -0.44 4.39
C GLU A 91 -0.81 -0.10 5.19
N ARG A 92 -0.72 1.11 5.75
CA ARG A 92 0.41 1.50 6.60
C ARG A 92 0.47 0.66 7.89
N LEU A 93 -0.68 0.35 8.49
CA LEU A 93 -0.74 -0.48 9.68
C LEU A 93 -0.34 -1.93 9.38
N GLU A 94 -0.85 -2.50 8.29
CA GLU A 94 -0.48 -3.84 7.83
C GLU A 94 1.01 -3.91 7.50
N GLY A 95 1.55 -2.98 6.72
CA GLY A 95 2.98 -2.92 6.41
C GLY A 95 3.87 -2.72 7.64
N HIS A 96 3.41 -1.97 8.65
CA HIS A 96 4.14 -1.85 9.91
C HIS A 96 4.15 -3.18 10.69
N GLN A 97 3.03 -3.90 10.71
CA GLN A 97 2.94 -5.21 11.38
C GLN A 97 3.78 -6.28 10.65
N GLU A 98 3.73 -6.32 9.33
CA GLU A 98 4.55 -7.21 8.50
C GLU A 98 6.03 -6.90 8.71
N GLY A 99 6.45 -5.65 8.58
CA GLY A 99 7.83 -5.25 8.79
C GLY A 99 8.33 -5.53 10.20
N HIS A 100 7.47 -5.40 11.22
CA HIS A 100 7.83 -5.77 12.59
C HIS A 100 8.00 -7.28 12.76
N GLN A 101 7.13 -8.10 12.17
CA GLN A 101 7.23 -9.55 12.21
C GLN A 101 8.45 -10.06 11.45
N GLU A 102 8.69 -9.54 10.24
CA GLU A 102 9.88 -9.84 9.44
C GLU A 102 11.16 -9.45 10.19
N GLY A 103 11.19 -8.24 10.78
CA GLY A 103 12.32 -7.77 11.58
C GLY A 103 12.60 -8.66 12.79
N GLN A 104 11.56 -9.15 13.48
CA GLN A 104 11.73 -10.13 14.56
C GLN A 104 12.27 -11.45 14.05
N CYS A 105 11.75 -11.98 12.94
CA CYS A 105 12.22 -13.23 12.35
C CYS A 105 13.69 -13.12 11.92
N GLU A 106 14.07 -12.03 11.25
CA GLU A 106 15.45 -11.81 10.83
C GLU A 106 16.39 -11.59 12.03
N ALA A 107 15.95 -10.90 13.09
CA ALA A 107 16.75 -10.77 14.32
C ALA A 107 17.01 -12.13 15.00
N ARG A 108 16.02 -13.02 15.02
CA ARG A 108 16.17 -14.40 15.55
C ARG A 108 17.15 -15.21 14.71
N LYS A 109 16.99 -15.19 13.38
CA LYS A 109 17.94 -15.84 12.45
C LYS A 109 19.35 -15.29 12.62
N GLU A 110 19.50 -13.97 12.71
CA GLU A 110 20.81 -13.33 12.89
C GLU A 110 21.46 -13.72 14.22
N THR A 111 20.68 -13.83 15.29
CA THR A 111 21.17 -14.34 16.58
C THR A 111 21.66 -15.78 16.44
N ALA A 112 20.88 -16.65 15.79
CA ALA A 112 21.29 -18.03 15.53
C ALA A 112 22.56 -18.12 14.68
N ARG A 113 22.68 -17.34 13.59
CA ARG A 113 23.89 -17.27 12.75
C ARG A 113 25.12 -16.85 13.56
N ASN A 114 24.98 -15.84 14.42
CA ASN A 114 26.07 -15.39 15.29
C ASN A 114 26.49 -16.47 16.29
N LEU A 115 25.55 -17.19 16.89
CA LEU A 115 25.84 -18.29 17.83
C LEU A 115 26.52 -19.47 17.11
N VAL A 116 26.04 -19.84 15.92
CA VAL A 116 26.65 -20.91 15.11
C VAL A 116 28.10 -20.57 14.75
N ASN A 117 28.39 -19.31 14.39
CA ASN A 117 29.71 -18.88 13.97
C ASN A 117 30.70 -18.68 15.13
N ARG A 118 30.22 -18.28 16.31
CA ARG A 118 31.08 -17.81 17.41
C ARG A 118 31.17 -18.80 18.58
N THR A 119 30.42 -19.89 18.56
CA THR A 119 30.34 -20.84 19.68
C THR A 119 30.31 -22.29 19.21
N GLU A 120 30.62 -23.21 20.12
CA GLU A 120 30.49 -24.66 19.91
C GLU A 120 29.14 -25.22 20.37
N MET A 121 28.13 -24.35 20.57
CA MET A 121 26.80 -24.76 21.01
C MET A 121 26.14 -25.69 19.98
N ASN A 122 25.39 -26.69 20.46
CA ASN A 122 24.59 -27.57 19.62
C ASN A 122 23.29 -26.87 19.14
N ASP A 123 22.64 -27.45 18.13
CA ASP A 123 21.45 -26.85 17.51
C ASP A 123 20.29 -26.71 18.49
N GLN A 124 20.18 -27.60 19.47
CA GLN A 124 19.16 -27.53 20.52
C GLN A 124 19.30 -26.27 21.38
N MET A 125 20.52 -25.97 21.84
CA MET A 125 20.81 -24.79 22.67
C MET A 125 20.64 -23.50 21.87
N ILE A 126 21.07 -23.48 20.61
CA ILE A 126 20.93 -22.30 19.74
C ILE A 126 19.45 -22.03 19.42
N ALA A 127 18.67 -23.07 19.15
CA ALA A 127 17.22 -22.97 18.91
C ALA A 127 16.50 -22.33 20.11
N GLU A 128 16.84 -22.77 21.33
CA GLU A 128 16.29 -22.22 22.56
C GLU A 128 16.65 -20.73 22.75
N ILE A 129 17.93 -20.36 22.58
CA ILE A 129 18.38 -18.96 22.77
C ILE A 129 17.81 -18.03 21.70
N ALA A 130 17.80 -18.46 20.44
CA ALA A 130 17.35 -17.65 19.31
C ALA A 130 15.81 -17.64 19.16
N GLY A 131 15.09 -18.51 19.88
CA GLY A 131 13.66 -18.67 19.71
C GLY A 131 13.28 -19.20 18.32
N LEU A 132 14.07 -20.13 17.81
CA LEU A 132 13.88 -20.84 16.54
C LEU A 132 13.61 -22.32 16.80
N THR A 133 13.20 -23.04 15.78
CA THR A 133 13.17 -24.51 15.79
C THR A 133 14.57 -25.09 15.55
N VAL A 134 14.78 -26.32 16.00
CA VAL A 134 16.04 -27.03 15.76
C VAL A 134 16.29 -27.23 14.27
N ASP A 135 15.24 -27.50 13.49
CA ASP A 135 15.33 -27.68 12.03
C ASP A 135 15.80 -26.39 11.33
N GLU A 136 15.25 -25.23 11.70
CA GLU A 136 15.69 -23.93 11.19
C GLU A 136 17.16 -23.64 11.51
N VAL A 137 17.60 -23.95 12.73
CA VAL A 137 19.01 -23.79 13.12
C VAL A 137 19.92 -24.76 12.36
N SER A 138 19.49 -26.01 12.18
CA SER A 138 20.26 -27.01 11.45
C SER A 138 20.45 -26.62 9.98
N GLN A 139 19.39 -26.09 9.36
CA GLN A 139 19.45 -25.52 8.02
C GLN A 139 20.43 -24.34 7.96
N LEU A 140 20.30 -23.35 8.85
CA LEU A 140 21.23 -22.21 8.92
C LEU A 140 22.69 -22.66 9.10
N ARG A 141 22.94 -23.68 9.92
CA ARG A 141 24.29 -24.22 10.12
C ARG A 141 24.84 -24.89 8.87
N SER A 142 23.99 -25.59 8.11
CA SER A 142 24.41 -26.19 6.83
C SER A 142 24.78 -25.13 5.80
N GLU A 143 24.01 -24.04 5.71
CA GLU A 143 24.26 -22.91 4.80
C GLU A 143 25.57 -22.19 5.10
N ILE A 144 25.96 -22.10 6.38
CA ILE A 144 27.21 -21.44 6.83
C ILE A 144 28.45 -22.31 6.59
N LYS A 145 28.30 -23.65 6.63
CA LYS A 145 29.43 -24.60 6.48
C LYS A 145 29.79 -24.87 5.01
N HIS A 146 28.95 -24.44 4.07
CA HIS A 146 29.18 -24.51 2.62
C HIS A 146 29.88 -23.26 2.10
#